data_AF-A0A8X6R234-F1
#
_entry.id   AF-A0A8X6R234-F1
#
_cell.length_a   1.000
_cell.length_b   1.000
_cell.length_c   1.000
_cell.angle_alpha   90.00
_cell.angle_beta   90.00
_cell.angle_gamma   90.00
#
_symmetry.space_group_name_H-M   'P 1'
#
loop_
_entity.id
_entity.type
_entity.pdbx_description
1 polymer ?
#
loop_
_entity_poly.entity_id
_entity_poly.type
_entity_poly.pdbx_seq_one_letter_code
_entity_poly.pdbx_strand_id
1 'polypeptide(L)'
;MFKLRYFPNAWKTAVVIPILKPGKNPKLAESHRPISLLPILSKLAEKIIAARLNDTWKTKISLFRSSTGSVLVSPPPINCFE
;
A
#
# COMPACT_ATOMS: atom_id res chain seq x y z
N MET A 1 1.37 7.41 19.08
CA MET A 1 0.54 7.10 17.89
C MET A 1 -0.52 6.04 18.20
N PHE A 2 -0.17 4.76 18.36
CA PHE A 2 -1.19 3.70 18.52
C PHE A 2 -1.95 3.73 19.86
N LYS A 3 -1.30 4.11 20.98
CA LYS A 3 -1.99 4.27 22.28
C LYS A 3 -2.95 5.46 22.32
N LEU A 4 -2.64 6.55 21.60
CA LEU A 4 -3.46 7.77 21.55
C LEU A 4 -4.55 7.70 20.47
N ARG A 5 -4.64 6.59 19.71
CA ARG A 5 -5.52 6.39 18.54
C ARG A 5 -5.52 7.57 17.55
N TYR A 6 -4.44 8.33 17.53
CA TYR A 6 -4.31 9.56 16.76
C TYR A 6 -3.07 9.46 15.88
N PHE A 7 -3.29 9.66 14.57
CA PHE A 7 -2.22 9.82 13.60
C PHE A 7 -1.99 11.31 13.35
N PRO A 8 -0.77 11.84 13.58
CA PRO A 8 -0.48 13.26 13.39
C PRO A 8 -0.75 13.72 11.96
N ASN A 9 -1.37 14.90 11.80
CA ASN A 9 -1.60 15.47 10.46
C ASN A 9 -0.29 15.75 9.71
N ALA A 10 0.76 16.18 10.41
CA ALA A 10 2.08 16.38 9.82
C ALA A 10 2.66 15.12 9.17
N TRP A 11 2.24 13.92 9.58
CA TRP A 11 2.69 12.66 8.97
C TRP A 11 1.77 12.22 7.83
N LYS A 12 0.56 12.78 7.71
CA LYS A 12 -0.37 12.53 6.60
C LYS A 12 -0.11 13.42 5.40
N THR A 13 0.42 14.63 5.63
CA THR A 13 0.64 15.61 4.58
C THR A 13 1.84 15.21 3.72
N ALA A 14 1.63 15.10 2.41
CA ALA A 14 2.65 14.75 1.44
C ALA A 14 2.84 15.87 0.42
N VAL A 15 4.06 16.00 -0.09
CA VAL A 15 4.33 16.89 -1.23
C VAL A 15 4.03 16.12 -2.51
N VAL A 16 3.14 16.64 -3.36
CA VAL A 16 2.81 15.99 -4.63
C VAL A 16 3.73 16.51 -5.72
N ILE A 17 4.51 15.62 -6.33
CA ILE A 17 5.38 15.93 -7.46
C ILE A 17 4.80 15.29 -8.73
N PRO A 18 4.43 16.09 -9.75
CA PRO A 18 4.00 15.57 -11.04
C PRO A 18 5.20 15.07 -11.86
N ILE A 19 5.19 13.81 -12.29
CA ILE A 19 6.19 13.23 -13.19
C ILE A 19 5.60 13.03 -14.58
N LEU A 20 6.24 13.58 -15.61
CA LEU A 20 5.79 13.46 -17.00
C LEU A 20 5.82 12.00 -17.48
N LYS A 21 4.75 11.56 -18.14
CA LYS A 21 4.69 10.27 -18.84
C LYS A 21 5.62 10.31 -20.07
N PRO A 22 6.38 9.24 -20.35
CA PRO A 22 7.24 9.20 -21.53
C PRO A 22 6.42 9.36 -22.81
N GLY A 23 6.91 10.17 -23.75
CA GLY A 23 6.27 10.38 -25.05
C GLY A 23 4.96 11.17 -25.03
N LYS A 24 4.64 11.89 -23.94
CA LYS A 24 3.43 12.72 -23.82
C LYS A 24 3.77 14.21 -23.75
N ASN A 25 2.77 15.03 -24.05
CA ASN A 25 2.93 16.48 -24.15
C ASN A 25 3.08 17.12 -22.76
N PRO A 26 4.18 17.84 -22.46
CA PRO A 26 4.43 18.42 -21.13
C PRO A 26 3.47 19.56 -20.76
N LYS A 27 2.72 20.11 -21.71
CA LYS A 27 1.76 21.20 -21.47
C LYS A 27 0.41 20.72 -20.95
N LEU A 28 0.11 19.42 -21.06
CA LEU A 28 -1.16 18.84 -20.63
C LEU A 28 -1.03 18.25 -19.23
N ALA A 29 -1.93 18.61 -18.32
CA ALA A 29 -1.96 18.09 -16.97
C ALA A 29 -2.11 16.55 -16.93
N GLU A 30 -2.92 15.98 -17.83
CA GLU A 30 -3.14 14.53 -17.97
C GLU A 30 -1.87 13.74 -18.36
N SER A 31 -0.87 14.45 -18.90
CA SER A 31 0.41 13.85 -19.26
C SER A 31 1.31 13.59 -18.06
N HIS A 32 0.97 14.07 -16.86
CA HIS A 32 1.73 13.83 -15.64
C HIS A 32 1.11 12.74 -14.77
N ARG A 33 1.95 12.09 -13.94
CA ARG A 33 1.56 11.19 -12.86
C ARG A 33 1.89 11.87 -11.54
N PRO A 34 0.92 12.18 -10.68
CA PRO A 34 1.22 12.72 -9.36
C PRO A 34 1.85 11.63 -8.49
N ILE A 35 3.00 11.92 -7.89
CA ILE A 35 3.64 11.08 -6.87
C ILE A 35 3.61 11.82 -5.54
N SER A 36 3.03 11.19 -4.53
CA SER A 36 3.03 11.72 -3.16
C SER A 36 4.36 11.39 -2.46
N LEU A 37 5.14 12.41 -2.13
CA LEU A 37 6.31 12.30 -1.28
C LEU A 37 5.92 12.48 0.17
N LEU A 38 5.80 11.35 0.88
CA LEU A 38 5.51 11.34 2.30
C LEU A 38 6.73 11.63 3.17
N PRO A 39 6.55 12.24 4.36
CA PRO A 39 7.61 12.41 5.34
C PRO A 39 8.14 11.05 5.82
N ILE A 40 9.42 11.02 6.21
CA ILE A 40 10.12 9.79 6.61
C ILE A 40 9.38 9.00 7.70
N LEU A 41 8.73 9.72 8.62
CA LEU A 41 7.98 9.13 9.74
C LEU A 41 6.73 8.38 9.26
N SER A 42 6.06 8.86 8.21
CA SER A 42 4.93 8.13 7.60
C SER A 42 5.41 6.85 6.94
N LYS A 43 6.49 6.92 6.16
CA LYS A 43 7.08 5.73 5.50
C LYS A 43 7.52 4.67 6.51
N LEU A 44 8.07 5.10 7.65
CA LEU A 44 8.42 4.18 8.73
C LEU A 44 7.18 3.50 9.33
N ALA A 45 6.12 4.28 9.60
CA ALA A 45 4.86 3.75 10.10
C ALA A 45 4.24 2.74 9.12
N GLU A 46 4.20 3.07 7.83
CA GLU A 46 3.76 2.17 6.77
C GLU A 46 4.55 0.86 6.77
N LYS A 47 5.88 0.92 6.85
CA LYS A 47 6.73 -0.29 6.87
C LYS A 47 6.42 -1.18 8.07
N ILE A 48 6.24 -0.59 9.26
CA ILE A 48 5.90 -1.33 10.48
C ILE A 48 4.52 -2.00 10.31
N ILE A 49 3.51 -1.24 9.87
CA ILE A 49 2.14 -1.75 9.70
C ILE A 49 2.11 -2.84 8.63
N ALA A 50 2.77 -2.63 7.49
CA ALA A 50 2.86 -3.59 6.39
C ALA A 50 3.53 -4.90 6.83
N ALA A 51 4.61 -4.82 7.61
CA ALA A 51 5.27 -6.01 8.17
C ALA A 51 4.31 -6.81 9.05
N ARG A 52 3.64 -6.14 10.02
CA ARG A 52 2.66 -6.80 10.91
C ARG A 52 1.51 -7.41 10.13
N LEU A 53 0.99 -6.68 9.16
CA LEU A 53 -0.10 -7.15 8.33
C LEU A 53 0.34 -8.41 7.57
N ASN A 54 1.46 -8.35 6.86
CA ASN A 54 1.99 -9.48 6.09
C ASN A 54 2.20 -10.74 6.96
N ASP A 55 2.73 -10.57 8.18
CA ASP A 55 2.87 -11.69 9.11
C ASP A 55 1.50 -12.30 9.46
N THR A 56 0.51 -11.47 9.81
CA THR A 56 -0.84 -11.97 10.11
C THR A 56 -1.51 -12.64 8.91
N TRP A 57 -1.30 -12.14 7.70
CA TRP A 57 -1.81 -12.75 6.47
C TRP A 57 -1.17 -14.11 6.25
N LYS A 58 0.15 -14.22 6.36
CA LYS A 58 0.85 -15.51 6.22
C LYS A 58 0.34 -16.54 7.22
N THR A 59 0.19 -16.16 8.49
CA THR A 59 -0.33 -17.05 9.53
C THR A 59 -1.78 -17.47 9.25
N LYS A 60 -2.66 -16.53 8.87
CA LYS A 60 -4.05 -16.88 8.55
C LYS A 60 -4.16 -17.75 7.30
N ILE A 61 -3.36 -17.49 6.28
CA ILE A 61 -3.29 -18.30 5.06
C ILE A 61 -2.76 -19.70 5.39
N SER A 62 -1.72 -19.83 6.22
CA SER A 62 -1.23 -21.15 6.63
C SER A 62 -2.27 -21.92 7.45
N LEU A 63 -2.97 -21.25 8.36
CA LEU A 63 -4.05 -21.84 9.15
C LEU A 63 -5.21 -22.30 8.26
N PHE A 64 -5.64 -21.45 7.33
CA PHE A 64 -6.68 -21.79 6.35
C PHE A 64 -6.28 -23.03 5.55
N ARG A 65 -5.06 -23.08 5.01
CA ARG A 65 -4.50 -24.23 4.29
C ARG A 65 -4.43 -25.50 5.13
N SER A 66 -4.25 -25.39 6.45
CA SER A 66 -4.25 -26.55 7.34
C SER A 66 -5.65 -27.04 7.70
N SER A 67 -6.65 -26.14 7.74
CA SER A 67 -8.05 -26.50 8.03
C SER A 67 -8.80 -27.11 6.84
N THR A 68 -8.43 -26.74 5.61
CA THR A 68 -8.97 -27.34 4.38
C THR A 68 -7.92 -28.30 3.82
N GLY A 69 -8.03 -29.58 4.14
CA GLY A 69 -7.17 -30.61 3.57
C GLY A 69 -7.13 -30.51 2.04
N SER A 70 -5.95 -30.17 1.50
CA SER A 70 -5.51 -30.39 0.12
C SER A 70 -6.60 -30.33 -0.97
N VAL A 71 -7.04 -29.14 -1.35
CA VAL A 71 -7.45 -28.87 -2.74
C VAL A 71 -6.85 -27.52 -3.11
N LEU A 72 -6.15 -27.48 -4.25
CA LEU A 72 -5.56 -26.27 -4.83
C LEU A 72 -6.67 -25.27 -5.19
N VAL A 73 -7.15 -24.50 -4.20
CA VAL A 73 -7.89 -23.28 -4.47
C VAL A 73 -6.84 -22.19 -4.55
N SER A 74 -6.39 -21.90 -5.77
CA SER A 74 -5.69 -20.66 -6.08
C SER A 74 -6.46 -19.51 -5.40
N PRO A 75 -5.81 -18.61 -4.65
CA PRO A 75 -6.50 -17.42 -4.20
C PRO A 75 -7.16 -16.78 -5.43
N PRO A 76 -8.43 -16.33 -5.36
CA PRO A 76 -9.04 -15.64 -6.48
C PRO A 76 -8.09 -14.51 -6.88
N PRO A 77 -7.86 -14.27 -8.19
CA PRO A 77 -7.02 -13.19 -8.62
C PRO A 77 -7.57 -11.94 -7.93
N ILE A 78 -6.75 -11.34 -7.08
CA ILE A 78 -7.06 -10.03 -6.53
C ILE A 78 -6.93 -9.13 -7.75
N ASN A 79 -8.03 -8.91 -8.46
CA ASN A 79 -8.15 -7.81 -9.42
C ASN A 79 -8.08 -6.52 -8.60
N CYS A 80 -6.87 -6.17 -8.19
CA CYS A 80 -6.50 -4.80 -7.91
C CYS A 80 -6.38 -4.14 -9.29
N PHE A 81 -7.28 -3.20 -9.58
CA PHE A 81 -7.48 -2.50 -10.85
C PHE A 81 -8.46 -3.16 -11.83
N GLU A 82 -9.74 -3.13 -11.49
CA GLU A 82 -10.74 -2.39 -12.28
C GLU A 82 -11.51 -1.46 -11.35
#